data_AF-A0A1W9VPA3-F1
#
_entry.id   AF-A0A1W9VPA3-F1
#
_cell.length_a   1.000
_cell.length_b   1.000
_cell.length_c   1.000
_cell.angle_alpha   90.00
_cell.angle_beta   90.00
_cell.angle_gamma   90.00
#
_symmetry.space_group_name_H-M   'P 1'
#
loop_
_entity.id
_entity.type
_entity.pdbx_description
1 polymer ?
#
loop_
_entity_poly.entity_id
_entity_poly.type
_entity_poly.pdbx_seq_one_letter_code
_entity_poly.pdbx_strand_id
1 'polypeptide(L)'
;MIPERGPWVETKVEKSGVIVVRVNKSRKFPITSLLRVFGAETDESIKELFAEFTDEEDTNYIDITLNKDPTTDSLSAAEFIYNKLRPGELIDAQSALDYIKNQFLNTDRINIGRIARRKINAKL
;
A
#
# COMPACT_ATOMS: atom_id res chain seq x y z
N MET A 1 10.12 -3.33 -4.05
CA MET A 1 10.38 -4.73 -3.67
C MET A 1 10.02 -5.65 -4.84
N ILE A 2 10.97 -6.48 -5.25
CA ILE A 2 10.78 -7.47 -6.31
C ILE A 2 10.77 -8.85 -5.65
N PRO A 3 9.62 -9.53 -5.53
CA PRO A 3 9.58 -10.89 -5.02
C PRO A 3 10.06 -11.91 -6.07
N GLU A 4 10.48 -13.10 -5.62
CA GLU A 4 10.80 -14.25 -6.48
C GLU A 4 9.55 -14.78 -7.20
N ARG A 5 8.38 -14.67 -6.57
CA ARG A 5 7.06 -14.94 -7.14
C ARG A 5 6.03 -13.96 -6.55
N GLY A 6 5.16 -13.39 -7.37
CA GLY A 6 4.07 -12.52 -6.90
C GLY A 6 4.15 -11.09 -7.43
N PRO A 7 3.32 -10.18 -6.88
CA PRO A 7 3.22 -8.82 -7.37
C PRO A 7 4.49 -8.00 -7.10
N TRP A 8 4.96 -7.27 -8.10
CA TRP A 8 6.02 -6.27 -7.91
C TRP A 8 5.42 -5.03 -7.26
N VAL A 9 5.97 -4.64 -6.11
CA VAL A 9 5.50 -3.49 -5.34
C VAL A 9 6.57 -2.43 -5.38
N GLU A 10 6.26 -1.29 -5.96
CA GLU A 10 7.17 -0.15 -6.01
C GLU A 10 6.58 0.99 -5.19
N THR A 11 7.36 1.50 -4.24
CA THR A 11 7.03 2.68 -3.44
C THR A 11 7.93 3.83 -3.88
N LYS A 12 7.37 5.03 -4.03
CA LYS A 12 8.12 6.24 -4.39
C LYS A 12 7.50 7.46 -3.74
N VAL A 13 8.32 8.41 -3.32
CA VAL A 13 7.87 9.76 -2.94
C VAL A 13 7.86 10.64 -4.19
N GLU A 14 6.70 11.23 -4.50
CA GLU A 14 6.59 12.19 -5.60
C GLU A 14 7.15 13.57 -5.21
N LYS A 15 7.36 14.45 -6.20
CA LYS A 15 7.84 15.82 -5.92
C LYS A 15 6.88 16.62 -5.04
N SER A 16 5.61 16.23 -5.01
CA SER A 16 4.58 16.79 -4.13
C SER A 16 4.67 16.32 -2.67
N GLY A 17 5.58 15.39 -2.35
CA GLY A 17 5.67 14.76 -1.03
C GLY A 17 4.71 13.57 -0.84
N VAL A 18 3.83 13.28 -1.80
CA VAL A 18 2.90 12.15 -1.69
C VAL A 18 3.65 10.83 -1.88
N ILE A 19 3.47 9.90 -0.94
CA ILE A 19 4.00 8.54 -1.03
C ILE A 19 3.05 7.69 -1.86
N VAL A 20 3.51 7.24 -3.02
CA VAL A 20 2.72 6.43 -3.96
C VAL A 20 3.26 5.01 -4.07
N VAL A 21 2.33 4.08 -4.23
CA VAL A 21 2.56 2.67 -4.51
C VAL A 21 2.14 2.35 -5.94
N ARG A 22 2.88 1.45 -6.57
CA ARG A 22 2.54 0.84 -7.85
C ARG A 22 2.70 -0.66 -7.76
N VAL A 23 1.75 -1.39 -8.34
CA VAL A 23 1.71 -2.85 -8.29
C VAL A 23 1.66 -3.40 -9.72
N ASN A 24 2.60 -4.26 -10.12
CA ASN A 24 2.59 -4.90 -11.45
C ASN A 24 2.40 -3.92 -12.64
N LYS A 25 3.06 -2.76 -12.61
CA LYS A 25 2.94 -1.68 -13.61
C LYS A 25 1.56 -1.00 -13.70
N SER A 26 0.67 -1.21 -12.73
CA SER A 26 -0.64 -0.57 -12.62
C SER A 26 -0.57 0.96 -12.53
N ARG A 27 -1.72 1.63 -12.43
CA ARG A 27 -1.75 3.05 -12.06
C ARG A 27 -1.29 3.23 -10.61
N LYS A 28 -0.59 4.32 -10.33
CA LYS A 28 -0.15 4.68 -8.97
C LYS A 28 -1.35 5.01 -8.08
N PHE A 29 -1.21 4.74 -6.79
CA PHE A 29 -2.15 5.12 -5.73
C PHE A 29 -1.40 5.46 -4.43
N PRO A 30 -1.99 6.22 -3.49
CA PRO A 30 -1.38 6.54 -2.20
C PRO A 30 -1.07 5.29 -1.37
N ILE A 31 0.03 5.30 -0.60
CA ILE A 31 0.37 4.18 0.29
C ILE A 31 -0.64 3.98 1.41
N THR A 32 -1.28 5.06 1.85
CA THR A 32 -2.28 5.07 2.92
C THR A 32 -3.49 4.22 2.57
N SER A 33 -3.96 4.24 1.31
CA SER A 33 -5.04 3.36 0.86
C SER A 33 -4.67 1.88 1.01
N LEU A 34 -3.40 1.54 0.77
CA LEU A 34 -2.92 0.17 0.97
C LEU A 34 -2.90 -0.22 2.45
N LEU A 35 -2.50 0.71 3.33
CA LEU A 35 -2.48 0.49 4.78
C LEU A 35 -3.89 0.26 5.33
N ARG A 36 -4.90 0.99 4.83
CA ARG A 36 -6.30 0.76 5.20
C ARG A 36 -6.76 -0.66 4.90
N VAL A 37 -6.40 -1.20 3.73
CA VAL A 37 -6.73 -2.59 3.35
C VAL A 37 -6.08 -3.62 4.30
N PHE A 38 -4.92 -3.30 4.88
CA PHE A 38 -4.21 -4.18 5.81
C PHE A 38 -4.59 -4.00 7.29
N GLY A 39 -5.52 -3.09 7.61
CA GLY A 39 -6.11 -2.96 8.94
C GLY A 39 -5.84 -1.65 9.66
N ALA A 40 -5.11 -0.71 9.06
CA ALA A 40 -4.99 0.65 9.58
C ALA A 40 -6.13 1.51 9.01
N GLU A 41 -7.35 1.29 9.48
CA GLU A 41 -8.55 1.82 8.84
C GLU A 41 -8.71 3.33 9.00
N THR A 42 -8.24 3.91 10.11
CA THR A 42 -8.38 5.34 10.41
C THR A 42 -7.08 6.11 10.17
N ASP A 43 -7.23 7.41 9.91
CA ASP A 43 -6.10 8.32 9.72
C ASP A 43 -5.24 8.38 10.98
N GLU A 44 -5.86 8.37 12.16
CA GLU A 44 -5.19 8.34 13.45
C GLU A 44 -4.36 7.07 13.60
N SER A 45 -4.91 5.90 13.27
CA SER A 45 -4.19 4.63 13.34
C SER A 45 -2.98 4.63 12.41
N ILE A 46 -3.12 5.18 11.20
CA ILE A 46 -2.00 5.33 10.28
C ILE A 46 -0.95 6.27 10.86
N LYS A 47 -1.33 7.41 11.44
CA LYS A 47 -0.37 8.35 12.06
C LYS A 47 0.36 7.73 13.23
N GLU A 48 -0.34 6.98 14.09
CA GLU A 48 0.25 6.27 15.22
C GLU A 48 1.32 5.27 14.77
N LEU A 49 1.09 4.54 13.68
CA LEU A 49 2.08 3.60 13.11
C LEU A 49 3.38 4.28 12.67
N PHE A 50 3.36 5.58 12.40
CA PHE A 50 4.53 6.35 11.94
C PHE A 50 4.96 7.44 12.91
N ALA A 51 4.37 7.50 14.11
CA ALA A 51 4.65 8.55 15.09
C ALA A 51 6.12 8.55 15.53
N GLU A 52 6.72 7.37 15.69
CA GLU A 52 8.14 7.23 16.07
C GLU A 52 9.13 7.58 14.95
N PHE A 53 8.65 7.72 13.71
CA PHE A 53 9.47 8.02 12.53
C PHE A 53 9.25 9.45 12.02
N THR A 54 8.43 10.23 12.71
CA THR A 54 8.10 11.61 12.33
C THR A 54 8.68 12.55 13.38
N ASP A 55 9.87 13.06 13.12
CA ASP A 55 10.47 14.12 13.95
C ASP A 55 9.81 15.48 13.63
N GLU A 56 9.69 16.38 14.62
CA GLU A 56 9.04 17.69 14.46
C GLU A 56 9.73 18.59 13.40
N GLU A 57 11.01 18.35 13.10
CA GLU A 57 11.77 19.11 12.10
C GLU A 57 11.64 18.55 10.68
N ASP A 58 11.04 17.36 10.51
CA ASP A 58 10.96 16.67 9.24
C ASP A 58 9.61 16.85 8.52
N THR A 59 9.65 16.75 7.19
CA THR A 59 8.43 16.82 6.38
C THR A 59 7.56 15.60 6.66
N ASN A 60 6.37 15.80 7.24
CA ASN A 60 5.42 14.72 7.47
C ASN A 60 4.78 14.24 6.15
N TYR A 61 5.46 13.31 5.48
CA TYR A 61 5.00 12.70 4.24
C TYR A 61 3.72 11.89 4.41
N ILE A 62 3.45 11.35 5.60
CA ILE A 62 2.21 10.60 5.89
C ILE A 62 1.01 11.53 5.87
N ASP A 63 1.08 12.67 6.54
CA ASP A 63 0.02 13.68 6.52
C ASP A 63 -0.23 14.22 5.11
N ILE A 64 0.82 14.51 4.34
CA ILE A 64 0.69 14.93 2.94
C ILE A 64 -0.02 13.85 2.11
N THR A 65 0.28 12.58 2.38
CA THR A 65 -0.30 11.45 1.65
C THR A 65 -1.75 11.22 2.04
N LEU A 66 -2.09 11.25 3.33
CA LEU A 66 -3.46 11.14 3.84
C LEU A 66 -4.36 12.22 3.25
N ASN A 67 -3.90 13.46 3.22
CA ASN A 67 -4.63 14.58 2.61
C ASN A 67 -4.91 14.39 1.11
N LYS A 68 -4.13 13.55 0.41
CA LYS A 68 -4.32 13.25 -1.01
C LYS A 68 -5.08 11.95 -1.24
N ASP A 69 -5.26 11.14 -0.21
CA ASP A 69 -5.98 9.88 -0.27
C ASP A 69 -7.49 10.12 -0.37
N PRO A 70 -8.15 9.65 -1.44
CA PRO A 70 -9.60 9.80 -1.56
C PRO A 70 -10.38 8.79 -0.69
N THR A 71 -9.71 7.88 0.01
CA THR A 71 -10.33 6.76 0.73
C THR A 71 -10.29 6.93 2.24
N THR A 72 -11.31 6.42 2.92
CA THR A 72 -11.51 6.61 4.37
C THR A 72 -11.61 5.31 5.15
N ASP A 73 -11.96 4.20 4.50
CA ASP A 73 -12.13 2.89 5.12
C ASP A 73 -11.44 1.79 4.29
N SER A 74 -11.39 0.57 4.84
CA SER A 74 -10.74 -0.57 4.19
C SER A 74 -11.45 -1.00 2.89
N LEU A 75 -12.78 -0.88 2.83
CA LEU A 75 -13.60 -1.28 1.68
C LEU A 75 -13.47 -0.32 0.49
N SER A 76 -13.61 0.99 0.71
CA SER A 76 -13.40 2.01 -0.33
C SER A 76 -11.96 2.03 -0.81
N ALA A 77 -10.99 1.81 0.09
CA ALA A 77 -9.59 1.64 -0.29
C ALA A 77 -9.39 0.41 -1.18
N ALA A 78 -10.06 -0.70 -0.87
CA ALA A 78 -9.99 -1.90 -1.68
C ALA A 78 -10.58 -1.68 -3.08
N GLU A 79 -11.77 -1.09 -3.20
CA GLU A 79 -12.36 -0.75 -4.50
C GLU A 79 -11.48 0.21 -5.30
N PHE A 80 -10.95 1.23 -4.63
CA PHE A 80 -10.08 2.21 -5.25
C PHE A 80 -8.83 1.56 -5.83
N ILE A 81 -8.14 0.72 -5.05
CA ILE A 81 -6.95 0.00 -5.49
C ILE A 81 -7.32 -0.98 -6.60
N TYR A 82 -8.42 -1.73 -6.48
CA TYR A 82 -8.86 -2.68 -7.50
C TYR A 82 -9.05 -1.99 -8.85
N ASN A 83 -9.72 -0.85 -8.88
CA ASN A 83 -9.91 -0.04 -10.09
C ASN A 83 -8.58 0.44 -10.71
N LYS A 84 -7.51 0.63 -9.92
CA LYS A 84 -6.17 0.97 -10.43
C LYS A 84 -5.45 -0.24 -11.01
N LEU A 85 -5.70 -1.43 -10.47
CA LEU A 85 -5.13 -2.69 -10.94
C LEU A 85 -5.82 -3.19 -12.21
N ARG A 86 -7.16 -3.11 -12.26
CA ARG A 86 -8.02 -3.63 -13.32
C ARG A 86 -9.07 -2.59 -13.72
N PRO A 87 -8.70 -1.59 -14.53
CA PRO A 87 -9.63 -0.55 -14.93
C PRO A 87 -10.77 -1.13 -15.80
N GLY A 88 -12.01 -0.84 -15.45
CA GLY A 88 -13.21 -1.24 -16.21
C GLY A 88 -13.88 -2.54 -15.74
N GLU A 89 -13.30 -3.24 -14.77
CA GLU A 89 -13.97 -4.36 -14.08
C GLU A 89 -14.69 -3.83 -12.84
N LEU A 90 -15.99 -4.15 -12.72
CA LEU A 90 -16.79 -3.84 -11.55
C LEU A 90 -16.96 -5.10 -10.71
N ILE A 91 -16.60 -5.00 -9.43
CA ILE A 91 -16.81 -6.02 -8.41
C ILE A 91 -17.32 -5.33 -7.16
N ASP A 92 -17.87 -6.12 -6.22
CA ASP A 92 -18.24 -5.60 -4.92
C ASP A 92 -17.00 -5.32 -4.05
N ALA A 93 -17.16 -4.37 -3.10
CA ALA A 93 -16.09 -3.96 -2.20
C ALA A 93 -15.45 -5.12 -1.42
N GLN A 94 -16.25 -6.10 -1.02
CA GLN A 94 -15.78 -7.24 -0.24
C GLN A 94 -14.89 -8.16 -1.10
N SER A 95 -15.32 -8.47 -2.32
CA SER A 95 -14.51 -9.19 -3.30
C SER A 95 -13.23 -8.43 -3.65
N ALA A 96 -13.30 -7.10 -3.72
CA ALA A 96 -12.10 -6.27 -3.96
C ALA A 96 -11.10 -6.40 -2.82
N LEU A 97 -11.60 -6.38 -1.58
CA LEU A 97 -10.79 -6.54 -0.38
C LEU A 97 -10.13 -7.93 -0.37
N ASP A 98 -10.90 -8.97 -0.62
CA ASP A 98 -10.41 -10.35 -0.64
C ASP A 98 -9.41 -10.57 -1.78
N TYR A 99 -9.64 -9.98 -2.95
CA TYR A 99 -8.70 -10.04 -4.07
C TYR A 99 -7.35 -9.41 -3.70
N ILE A 100 -7.37 -8.20 -3.12
CA ILE A 100 -6.15 -7.49 -2.74
C ILE A 100 -5.43 -8.24 -1.61
N LYS A 101 -6.14 -8.64 -0.55
CA LYS A 101 -5.55 -9.43 0.55
C LYS A 101 -4.91 -10.71 0.03
N ASN A 102 -5.59 -11.46 -0.83
CA ASN A 102 -5.02 -12.66 -1.44
C ASN A 102 -3.79 -12.38 -2.31
N GLN A 103 -3.70 -11.20 -2.92
CA GLN A 103 -2.54 -10.85 -3.76
C GLN A 103 -1.26 -10.62 -2.94
N PHE A 104 -1.38 -10.17 -1.69
CA PHE A 104 -0.25 -9.80 -0.83
C PHE A 104 -0.01 -10.72 0.37
N LEU A 105 -1.03 -11.42 0.85
CA LEU A 105 -0.95 -12.25 2.07
C LEU A 105 -0.92 -13.74 1.78
N ASN A 106 -1.33 -14.17 0.58
CA ASN A 106 -1.34 -15.59 0.24
C ASN A 106 0.08 -16.07 -0.12
N THR A 107 0.65 -16.93 0.73
CA THR A 107 2.01 -17.47 0.58
C THR A 107 2.21 -18.31 -0.69
N ASP A 108 1.14 -18.83 -1.29
CA ASP A 108 1.22 -19.53 -2.58
C ASP A 108 1.39 -18.55 -3.75
N ARG A 109 0.87 -17.32 -3.58
CA ARG A 109 0.92 -16.26 -4.59
C ARG A 109 2.13 -15.34 -4.44
N ILE A 110 2.61 -15.12 -3.21
CA ILE A 110 3.80 -14.32 -2.93
C ILE A 110 4.90 -15.15 -2.28
N ASN A 111 6.05 -15.21 -2.94
CA ASN A 111 7.29 -15.70 -2.36
C ASN A 111 8.36 -14.64 -2.58
N ILE A 112 8.80 -14.02 -1.49
CA ILE A 112 9.84 -12.99 -1.49
C ILE A 112 11.20 -13.61 -1.88
N GLY A 113 11.39 -14.90 -1.64
CA GLY A 113 12.65 -15.59 -1.88
C GLY A 113 13.65 -15.40 -0.75
N ARG A 114 14.64 -16.30 -0.66
CA ARG A 114 15.64 -16.28 0.43
C ARG A 114 16.55 -15.05 0.35
N ILE A 115 16.92 -14.65 -0.87
CA ILE A 115 17.84 -13.53 -1.11
C ILE A 115 17.19 -12.19 -0.80
N ALA A 116 15.97 -11.95 -1.28
CA ALA A 116 15.29 -10.68 -1.02
C ALA A 116 14.91 -10.55 0.45
N ARG A 117 14.49 -11.64 1.13
CA ARG A 117 14.31 -11.66 2.60
C ARG A 117 15.58 -11.28 3.34
N ARG A 118 16.74 -11.87 2.97
CA ARG A 118 18.02 -11.51 3.59
C ARG A 118 18.36 -10.03 3.37
N LYS A 119 18.08 -9.49 2.18
CA LYS A 119 18.33 -8.06 1.88
C LYS A 119 17.40 -7.13 2.64
N ILE A 120 16.13 -7.49 2.81
CA ILE A 120 15.15 -6.72 3.59
C ILE A 120 15.57 -6.71 5.05
N ASN A 121 15.81 -7.88 5.65
CA ASN A 121 16.20 -7.99 7.06
C ASN A 121 17.58 -7.39 7.38
N ALA A 122 18.42 -7.14 6.38
CA ALA A 122 19.70 -6.46 6.56
C ALA A 122 19.60 -4.93 6.38
N LYS A 123 18.46 -4.42 5.89
CA LYS A 123 18.18 -3.00 5.71
C LYS A 123 17.18 -2.45 6.74
N LEU A 124 16.36 -3.32 7.30
CA LEU A 124 15.58 -3.11 8.53
C LEU A 124 16.52 -3.20 9.73
#